data_AF-A0A7R9V8J3-F1
#
_entry.id   AF-A0A7R9V8J3-F1
#
_cell.length_a   1.000
_cell.length_b   1.000
_cell.length_c   1.000
_cell.angle_alpha   90.00
_cell.angle_beta   90.00
_cell.angle_gamma   90.00
#
_symmetry.space_group_name_H-M   'P 1'
#
loop_
_entity.id
_entity.type
_entity.pdbx_description
1 polymer ?
#
loop_
_entity_poly.entity_id
_entity_poly.type
_entity_poly.pdbx_seq_one_letter_code
_entity_poly.pdbx_strand_id
1 'polypeptide(L)'
;FHAVASSMGELLADWMMLVTQLDHQLRLGALNLQALTFHCQEPMRALKLLAAVAAQTASQPMLTSGGLLNLLHARSQLLAGDRHGRALIGRLLAAGARPYFGMLGRWVWEGALDD
;
A
#
# COMPACT_ATOMS: atom_id res chain seq x y z
N PHE A 1 1.27 -7.16 10.83
CA PHE A 1 2.04 -6.10 10.12
C PHE A 1 2.79 -6.60 8.89
N HIS A 2 3.41 -7.79 8.93
CA HIS A 2 4.23 -8.30 7.82
C HIS A 2 3.54 -8.35 6.45
N ALA A 3 2.27 -8.77 6.37
CA ALA A 3 1.56 -8.84 5.09
C ALA A 3 1.34 -7.45 4.43
N VAL A 4 1.03 -6.43 5.24
CA VAL A 4 0.89 -5.05 4.75
C VAL A 4 2.25 -4.48 4.35
N ALA A 5 3.29 -4.73 5.15
CA ALA A 5 4.66 -4.33 4.82
C ALA A 5 5.16 -4.96 3.52
N SER A 6 4.88 -6.25 3.30
CA SER A 6 5.19 -6.97 2.05
C SER A 6 4.52 -6.32 0.85
N SER A 7 3.22 -6.03 0.94
CA SER A 7 2.48 -5.37 -0.15
C SER A 7 2.98 -3.94 -0.43
N MET A 8 3.40 -3.19 0.60
CA MET A 8 4.06 -1.90 0.41
C MET A 8 5.44 -2.06 -0.26
N GLY A 9 6.18 -3.11 0.11
CA GLY A 9 7.47 -3.46 -0.50
C GLY A 9 7.36 -3.80 -1.98
N GLU A 10 6.34 -4.56 -2.38
CA GLU A 10 6.04 -4.85 -3.80
C GLU A 10 5.82 -3.56 -4.60
N LEU A 11 5.04 -2.61 -4.06
CA LEU A 11 4.78 -1.34 -4.74
C LEU A 11 6.04 -0.47 -4.85
N LEU A 12 6.94 -0.53 -3.87
CA LEU A 12 8.25 0.13 -3.94
C LEU A 12 9.15 -0.51 -4.99
N ALA A 13 9.12 -1.84 -5.14
CA ALA A 13 9.85 -2.55 -6.18
C ALA A 13 9.35 -2.15 -7.59
N ASP A 14 8.04 -2.07 -7.79
CA ASP A 14 7.44 -1.58 -9.03
C ASP A 14 7.88 -0.14 -9.34
N TRP A 15 7.94 0.72 -8.33
CA TRP A 15 8.45 2.09 -8.50
C TRP A 15 9.93 2.11 -8.91
N MET A 16 10.79 1.33 -8.25
CA MET A 16 12.20 1.23 -8.65
C MET A 16 12.36 0.74 -10.08
N MET A 17 11.54 -0.23 -10.51
CA MET A 17 11.51 -0.70 -11.90
C MET A 17 11.13 0.42 -12.87
N LEU A 18 10.14 1.25 -12.53
CA LEU A 18 9.80 2.41 -13.35
C LEU A 18 10.97 3.40 -13.44
N VAL A 19 11.67 3.65 -12.33
CA VAL A 19 12.84 4.54 -12.33
C VAL A 19 13.95 4.00 -13.24
N THR A 20 14.23 2.69 -13.22
CA THR A 20 15.24 2.11 -14.12
C THR A 20 14.84 2.18 -15.58
N GLN A 21 13.55 2.02 -15.90
CA GLN A 21 13.01 2.21 -17.25
C GLN A 21 13.17 3.66 -17.73
N LEU A 22 12.88 4.63 -16.86
CA LEU A 22 13.04 6.05 -17.17
C LEU A 22 14.52 6.42 -17.37
N ASP A 23 15.43 5.89 -16.55
CA ASP A 23 16.88 6.08 -16.72
C ASP A 23 17.35 5.54 -18.08
N HIS A 24 16.86 4.35 -18.46
CA HIS A 24 17.16 3.77 -19.76
C HIS A 24 16.65 4.65 -20.92
N GLN A 25 15.42 5.15 -20.86
CA GLN A 25 14.88 6.05 -21.89
C GLN A 25 15.62 7.38 -21.97
N LEU A 26 16.07 7.91 -20.83
CA LEU A 26 16.89 9.11 -20.77
C LEU A 26 18.22 8.89 -21.51
N ARG A 27 18.89 7.75 -21.29
CA ARG A 27 20.15 7.40 -21.98
C ARG A 27 19.99 7.26 -23.49
N LEU A 28 18.82 6.83 -23.96
CA LEU A 28 18.51 6.71 -25.39
C LEU A 28 18.14 8.06 -26.03
N GLY A 29 18.06 9.15 -25.25
CA GLY A 29 17.66 10.47 -25.74
C GLY A 29 16.18 10.58 -26.11
N ALA A 30 15.37 9.58 -25.74
CA ALA A 30 13.95 9.50 -26.08
C ALA A 30 13.03 10.12 -25.01
N LEU A 31 13.59 10.61 -23.89
CA LEU A 31 12.82 11.15 -22.76
C LEU A 31 12.80 12.68 -22.76
N ASN A 32 11.59 13.26 -22.80
CA ASN A 32 11.39 14.69 -22.60
C ASN A 32 10.81 14.97 -21.18
N LEU A 33 10.96 16.21 -20.70
CA LEU A 33 10.51 16.60 -19.36
C LEU A 33 8.99 16.41 -19.15
N GLN A 34 8.19 16.59 -20.20
CA GLN A 34 6.75 16.39 -20.15
C GLN A 34 6.39 14.90 -19.99
N ALA A 35 7.12 14.01 -20.67
CA ALA A 35 6.95 12.57 -20.56
C ALA A 35 7.36 12.09 -19.18
N LEU A 36 8.50 12.58 -18.65
CA LEU A 36 8.93 12.27 -17.29
C LEU A 36 7.89 12.69 -16.25
N THR A 37 7.37 13.91 -16.35
CA THR A 37 6.34 14.39 -15.42
C THR A 37 5.05 13.58 -15.55
N PHE A 38 4.64 13.21 -16.76
CA PHE A 38 3.48 12.34 -17.01
C PHE A 38 3.65 10.94 -16.41
N HIS A 39 4.76 10.26 -16.67
CA HIS A 39 5.04 8.92 -16.15
C HIS A 39 5.11 8.88 -14.61
N CYS A 40 5.56 9.97 -13.98
CA CYS A 40 5.66 10.07 -12.53
C CYS A 40 4.33 10.40 -11.82
N GLN A 41 3.31 10.92 -12.51
CA GLN A 41 2.10 11.45 -11.86
C GLN A 41 1.35 10.40 -11.02
N GLU A 42 1.02 9.25 -11.61
CA GLU A 42 0.30 8.17 -10.95
C GLU A 42 1.09 7.49 -9.82
N PRO A 43 2.36 7.06 -10.02
CA PRO A 43 3.14 6.43 -8.96
C PRO A 43 3.43 7.40 -7.80
N MET A 44 3.61 8.70 -8.06
CA MET A 44 3.75 9.68 -6.98
C MET A 44 2.50 9.79 -6.12
N ARG A 45 1.29 9.69 -6.70
CA ARG A 45 0.04 9.72 -5.91
C ARG A 45 -0.08 8.48 -5.03
N ALA A 46 0.24 7.30 -5.56
CA ALA A 46 0.27 6.05 -4.80
C ALA A 46 1.29 6.12 -3.65
N LEU A 47 2.52 6.55 -3.92
CA LEU A 47 3.59 6.67 -2.92
C LEU A 47 3.27 7.71 -1.84
N LYS A 48 2.68 8.86 -2.19
CA LYS A 48 2.23 9.86 -1.21
C LYS A 48 1.17 9.29 -0.27
N LEU A 49 0.25 8.49 -0.80
CA LEU A 49 -0.77 7.83 -0.01
C LEU A 49 -0.16 6.79 0.94
N LEU A 50 0.79 5.97 0.45
CA LEU A 50 1.53 5.01 1.28
C LEU A 50 2.33 5.70 2.38
N ALA A 51 3.04 6.79 2.05
CA ALA A 51 3.83 7.56 3.01
C ALA A 51 2.94 8.16 4.11
N ALA A 52 1.75 8.66 3.75
CA ALA A 52 0.79 9.16 4.73
C ALA A 52 0.28 8.07 5.67
N VAL A 53 0.04 6.85 5.16
CA VAL A 53 -0.32 5.70 6.00
C VAL A 53 0.84 5.30 6.91
N ALA A 54 2.06 5.17 6.36
CA ALA A 54 3.26 4.83 7.12
C ALA A 54 3.52 5.84 8.25
N ALA A 55 3.41 7.14 7.97
CA ALA A 55 3.61 8.20 8.95
C ALA A 55 2.58 8.12 10.10
N GLN A 56 1.31 7.86 9.78
CA GLN A 56 0.26 7.69 10.80
C GLN A 56 0.45 6.41 11.62
N THR A 57 0.98 5.34 11.03
CA THR A 57 1.32 4.14 11.79
C THR A 57 2.52 4.35 12.70
N ALA A 58 3.52 5.13 12.23
CA ALA A 58 4.71 5.44 13.01
C ALA A 58 4.43 6.38 14.20
N SER A 59 3.43 7.25 14.09
CA SER A 59 3.01 8.11 15.20
C SER A 59 2.23 7.40 16.30
N GLN A 60 1.85 6.12 16.10
CA GLN A 60 1.10 5.31 17.04
C GLN A 60 1.92 4.07 17.47
N PRO A 61 2.79 4.19 18.48
CA PRO A 61 3.74 3.12 18.86
C PRO A 61 3.07 1.86 19.42
N MET A 62 1.81 1.94 19.86
CA MET A 62 1.00 0.81 20.35
C MET A 62 -0.06 0.36 19.34
N LEU A 63 0.10 0.67 18.05
CA LEU A 63 -0.86 0.25 17.05
C LEU A 63 -0.87 -1.28 16.94
N THR A 64 -2.04 -1.88 17.20
CA THR A 64 -2.25 -3.32 17.01
C THR A 64 -2.59 -3.64 15.55
N SER A 65 -2.55 -4.92 15.18
CA SER A 65 -2.95 -5.40 13.85
C SER A 65 -4.38 -4.96 13.49
N GLY A 66 -5.32 -5.03 14.45
CA GLY A 66 -6.69 -4.52 14.29
C GLY A 66 -6.76 -2.99 14.18
N GLY A 67 -5.92 -2.27 14.93
CA GLY A 67 -5.80 -0.82 14.81
C GLY A 67 -5.36 -0.37 13.41
N LEU A 68 -4.41 -1.09 12.80
CA LEU A 68 -3.97 -0.84 11.42
C LEU A 68 -5.12 -1.05 10.42
N LEU A 69 -5.90 -2.12 10.57
CA LEU A 69 -7.05 -2.37 9.70
C LEU A 69 -8.11 -1.27 9.82
N ASN A 70 -8.39 -0.81 11.04
CA ASN A 70 -9.31 0.30 11.28
C ASN A 70 -8.80 1.60 10.66
N LEU A 71 -7.49 1.88 10.75
CA LEU A 71 -6.86 3.03 10.11
C LEU A 71 -7.01 2.97 8.58
N LEU A 72 -6.67 1.82 7.97
CA LEU A 72 -6.83 1.61 6.53
C LEU A 72 -8.29 1.75 6.10
N HIS A 73 -9.22 1.21 6.89
CA HIS A 73 -10.65 1.33 6.62
C HIS A 73 -11.14 2.78 6.69
N ALA A 74 -10.80 3.52 7.74
CA ALA A 74 -11.12 4.95 7.86
C ALA A 74 -10.53 5.75 6.69
N ARG A 75 -9.29 5.45 6.29
CA ARG A 75 -8.65 6.11 5.15
C ARG A 75 -9.36 5.83 3.82
N SER A 76 -9.90 4.62 3.64
CA SER A 76 -10.67 4.27 2.44
C SER A 76 -11.94 5.10 2.27
N GLN A 77 -12.59 5.48 3.39
CA GLN A 77 -13.78 6.33 3.40
C GLN A 77 -13.45 7.78 3.02
N LEU A 78 -12.29 8.29 3.46
CA LEU A 78 -11.81 9.64 3.10
C LEU A 78 -11.43 9.77 1.62
N LEU A 79 -11.21 8.66 0.93
CA LEU A 79 -10.88 8.60 -0.50
C LEU A 79 -12.13 8.43 -1.38
N ALA A 80 -13.29 8.94 -0.95
CA ALA A 80 -14.59 8.80 -1.63
C ALA A 80 -14.58 9.26 -3.12
N GLY A 81 -13.70 10.19 -3.49
CA GLY A 81 -13.52 10.65 -4.88
C GLY A 81 -12.32 10.05 -5.63
N ASP A 82 -11.36 9.42 -4.95
CA ASP A 82 -10.14 8.89 -5.56
C ASP A 82 -10.23 7.36 -5.73
N ARG A 83 -10.67 6.93 -6.91
CA ARG A 83 -10.83 5.51 -7.25
C ARG A 83 -9.50 4.72 -7.13
N HIS A 84 -8.40 5.35 -7.52
CA HIS A 84 -7.08 4.72 -7.55
C HIS A 84 -6.51 4.61 -6.15
N GLY A 85 -6.65 5.67 -5.36
CA GLY A 85 -6.33 5.66 -3.94
C GLY A 85 -7.14 4.62 -3.17
N ARG A 86 -8.44 4.50 -3.44
CA ARG A 86 -9.30 3.49 -2.79
C ARG A 86 -8.90 2.07 -3.18
N ALA A 87 -8.59 1.82 -4.45
CA ALA A 87 -8.13 0.51 -4.91
C ALA A 87 -6.80 0.12 -4.23
N LEU A 88 -5.87 1.06 -4.08
CA LEU A 88 -4.62 0.84 -3.37
C LEU A 88 -4.83 0.51 -1.89
N ILE A 89 -5.62 1.32 -1.17
CA ILE A 89 -5.93 1.06 0.24
C ILE A 89 -6.71 -0.24 0.41
N GLY A 90 -7.61 -0.57 -0.51
CA GLY A 90 -8.35 -1.83 -0.53
C GLY A 90 -7.42 -3.05 -0.67
N ARG A 91 -6.40 -2.97 -1.53
CA ARG A 91 -5.37 -4.02 -1.64
C ARG A 91 -4.60 -4.21 -0.33
N LEU A 92 -4.18 -3.13 0.32
CA LEU A 92 -3.50 -3.19 1.62
C LEU A 92 -4.40 -3.74 2.73
N LEU A 93 -5.67 -3.35 2.75
CA LEU A 93 -6.67 -3.85 3.68
C LEU A 93 -6.86 -5.36 3.50
N ALA A 94 -7.01 -5.83 2.26
CA ALA A 94 -7.14 -7.25 1.95
C ALA A 94 -5.87 -8.04 2.34
N ALA A 95 -4.68 -7.50 2.06
CA ALA A 95 -3.42 -8.10 2.47
C ALA A 95 -3.29 -8.21 3.99
N GLY A 96 -3.68 -7.16 4.74
CA GLY A 96 -3.66 -7.15 6.19
C GLY A 96 -4.75 -8.01 6.85
N ALA A 97 -5.91 -8.15 6.20
CA ALA A 97 -7.05 -8.89 6.74
C ALA A 97 -6.96 -10.40 6.51
N ARG A 98 -6.24 -10.86 5.48
CA ARG A 98 -5.98 -12.29 5.22
C ARG A 98 -5.49 -13.09 6.45
N PRO A 99 -4.42 -12.67 7.16
CA PRO A 99 -3.97 -13.40 8.35
C PRO A 99 -5.00 -13.36 9.48
N TYR A 100 -5.69 -12.22 9.66
CA TYR A 100 -6.74 -12.06 10.66
C TYR A 100 -7.93 -13.00 10.41
N PHE A 101 -8.43 -13.06 9.17
CA PHE A 101 -9.53 -13.97 8.81
C PHE A 101 -9.11 -15.45 8.85
N GLY A 102 -7.84 -15.77 8.58
CA GLY A 102 -7.31 -17.13 8.73
C GLY A 102 -7.29 -17.59 10.18
N MET A 103 -6.90 -16.71 11.10
CA MET A 103 -6.96 -16.97 12.55
C MET A 103 -8.40 -17.10 13.04
N LEU A 104 -9.27 -16.17 12.65
CA LEU A 104 -10.68 -16.18 13.05
C LEU A 104 -11.43 -17.40 12.49
N GLY A 105 -11.09 -17.84 11.27
CA GLY A 105 -11.60 -19.08 10.70
C GLY A 105 -11.26 -20.30 11.55
N ARG A 106 -9.99 -20.47 11.92
CA ARG A 106 -9.55 -21.58 12.77
C ARG A 106 -10.21 -21.54 14.15
N TRP A 107 -10.39 -20.35 14.72
CA TRP A 107 -11.12 -20.22 15.99
C TRP A 107 -12.60 -20.63 15.88
N VAL A 108 -13.30 -20.19 14.82
CA VAL A 108 -14.73 -20.52 14.61
C VAL A 108 -14.95 -22.01 14.33
N TRP A 109 -14.05 -22.64 13.58
CA TRP A 109 -14.22 -24.03 13.14
C TRP A 109 -13.58 -25.07 14.07
N GLU A 110 -12.44 -24.74 14.70
CA GLU A 110 -11.62 -25.68 15.46
C GLU A 110 -11.50 -25.30 16.95
N GLY A 111 -11.96 -24.10 17.34
CA GLY A 111 -11.86 -23.59 18.72
C GLY A 111 -10.43 -23.22 19.15
N ALA A 112 -9.45 -23.32 18.25
CA ALA A 112 -8.05 -23.01 18.52
C ALA A 112 -7.74 -21.54 18.17
N LEU A 113 -7.09 -20.83 19.11
CA LEU A 113 -6.63 -19.45 18.93
C LEU A 113 -5.10 -19.45 18.80
N ASP A 114 -4.59 -19.37 17.58
CA ASP A 114 -3.16 -19.16 17.29
C ASP A 114 -2.93 -17.68 16.95
N ASP A 115 -2.33 -16.92 17.87
CA ASP A 115 -2.00 -15.48 17.73
C ASP A 115 -0.62 -15.26 17.07
#